data_AF-A0A7V6TK13-F1
#
_entry.id   AF-A0A7V6TK13-F1
#
_cell.length_a   1.000
_cell.length_b   1.000
_cell.length_c   1.000
_cell.angle_alpha   90.00
_cell.angle_beta   90.00
_cell.angle_gamma   90.00
#
_symmetry.space_group_name_H-M   'P 1'
#
loop_
_entity.id
_entity.type
_entity.pdbx_description
1 polymer ?
#
loop_
_entity_poly.entity_id
_entity_poly.type
_entity_poly.pdbx_seq_one_letter_code
_entity_poly.pdbx_strand_id
1 'polypeptide(L)'
;MTTLTNQDGFTLTELLVVVAIIGILAALAVPLYSGVQDQAKETAFDAQVRELHQAAQLHLTSGGKDAVWAPTPGEKAGTPTAAHETWMNWLERWPENPLENGEFVVEIEDGNIEVMPGR
;
A
#
# COMPACT_ATOMS: atom_id res chain seq x y z
N MET A 1 -20.78 -60.32 -15.36
CA MET A 1 -19.64 -59.63 -14.72
C MET A 1 -20.20 -58.41 -14.03
N THR A 2 -20.57 -58.50 -12.75
CA THR A 2 -21.30 -57.43 -12.05
C THR A 2 -20.31 -56.62 -11.24
N THR A 3 -20.08 -55.38 -11.65
CA THR A 3 -19.19 -54.43 -10.97
C THR A 3 -19.85 -53.98 -9.67
N LEU A 4 -19.28 -54.33 -8.52
CA LEU A 4 -19.70 -53.82 -7.22
C LEU A 4 -19.22 -52.37 -7.09
N THR A 5 -20.11 -51.42 -7.37
CA THR A 5 -19.85 -49.99 -7.14
C THR A 5 -20.08 -49.70 -5.67
N ASN A 6 -19.01 -49.56 -4.91
CA ASN A 6 -19.06 -49.13 -3.51
C ASN A 6 -19.44 -47.64 -3.49
N GLN A 7 -20.65 -47.32 -3.05
CA GLN A 7 -21.11 -45.94 -2.89
C GLN A 7 -21.00 -45.59 -1.40
N ASP A 8 -19.82 -45.15 -1.00
CA ASP A 8 -19.59 -44.62 0.34
C ASP A 8 -20.16 -43.20 0.40
N GLY A 9 -21.28 -43.04 1.09
CA GLY A 9 -21.94 -41.75 1.31
C GLY A 9 -21.38 -41.04 2.55
N PHE A 10 -21.15 -39.74 2.44
CA PHE A 10 -20.68 -38.88 3.53
C PHE A 10 -21.70 -38.84 4.69
N THR A 11 -21.26 -38.96 5.93
CA THR A 11 -22.18 -38.88 7.08
C THR A 11 -22.49 -37.42 7.45
N LEU A 12 -23.70 -37.16 7.95
CA LEU A 12 -24.08 -35.83 8.45
C LEU A 12 -23.18 -35.37 9.61
N THR A 13 -22.73 -36.33 10.44
CA THR A 13 -21.82 -36.10 11.56
C THR A 13 -20.43 -35.65 11.10
N GLU A 14 -19.91 -36.21 10.00
CA GLU A 14 -18.65 -35.74 9.41
C GLU A 14 -18.77 -34.31 8.91
N LEU A 15 -19.87 -33.99 8.24
CA LEU A 15 -20.08 -32.63 7.73
C LEU A 15 -20.24 -31.63 8.90
N LEU A 16 -20.93 -32.03 9.98
CA LEU A 16 -21.11 -31.21 11.19
C LEU A 16 -19.78 -30.91 11.90
N VAL A 17 -18.91 -31.90 12.07
CA VAL A 17 -17.58 -31.68 12.67
C VAL A 17 -16.72 -30.76 11.81
N VAL A 18 -16.78 -30.91 10.49
CA VAL A 18 -16.00 -30.06 9.57
C VAL A 18 -16.41 -28.59 9.67
N VAL A 19 -17.71 -28.28 9.63
CA VAL A 19 -18.18 -26.89 9.74
C VAL A 19 -17.93 -26.30 11.14
N ALA A 20 -17.97 -27.13 12.18
CA ALA A 20 -17.60 -26.70 13.53
C ALA A 20 -16.11 -26.31 13.62
N ILE A 21 -15.21 -27.12 13.04
CA ILE A 21 -13.77 -26.80 13.00
C ILE A 21 -13.51 -25.56 12.15
N ILE A 22 -14.11 -25.45 10.96
CA ILE A 22 -13.96 -24.26 10.10
C ILE A 22 -14.46 -23.00 10.82
N GLY A 23 -15.57 -23.08 11.57
CA GLY A 23 -16.10 -21.97 12.36
C GLY A 23 -15.11 -21.47 13.43
N ILE A 24 -14.45 -22.38 14.14
CA ILE A 24 -13.43 -22.04 15.15
C ILE A 24 -12.21 -21.39 14.48
N LEU A 25 -11.71 -21.97 13.37
CA LEU A 25 -10.58 -21.42 12.65
C LEU A 25 -10.88 -20.02 12.09
N ALA A 26 -12.07 -19.82 11.52
CA ALA A 26 -12.50 -18.52 11.00
C ALA A 26 -12.58 -17.45 12.09
N ALA A 27 -13.07 -17.81 13.29
CA ALA A 27 -13.18 -16.88 14.41
C ALA A 27 -11.81 -16.36 14.90
N LEU A 28 -10.76 -17.19 14.85
CA LEU A 28 -9.40 -16.80 15.24
C LEU A 28 -8.62 -16.09 14.11
N ALA A 29 -8.93 -16.40 12.85
CA ALA A 29 -8.20 -15.86 11.70
C ALA A 29 -8.43 -14.36 11.48
N VAL A 30 -9.65 -13.86 11.72
CA VAL A 30 -10.02 -12.45 11.48
C VAL A 30 -9.18 -11.45 12.29
N PRO A 31 -9.07 -11.54 13.64
CA PRO A 31 -8.29 -10.57 14.42
C PRO A 31 -6.80 -10.59 14.09
N LEU A 32 -6.24 -11.76 13.75
CA LEU A 32 -4.83 -11.89 13.38
C LEU A 32 -4.48 -11.11 12.10
N TYR A 33 -5.39 -11.04 11.15
CA TYR A 33 -5.14 -10.40 9.85
C TYR A 33 -5.11 -8.87 9.95
N SER A 34 -5.91 -8.28 10.83
CA SER A 34 -6.02 -6.82 10.98
C SER A 34 -4.70 -6.15 11.40
N GLY A 35 -4.08 -6.61 12.49
CA GLY A 35 -2.83 -6.01 12.99
C GLY A 35 -1.63 -6.16 12.05
N VAL A 36 -1.58 -7.26 11.27
CA VAL A 36 -0.52 -7.46 10.27
C VAL A 36 -0.69 -6.49 9.09
N GLN A 37 -1.93 -6.24 8.67
CA GLN A 37 -2.21 -5.27 7.61
C GLN A 37 -1.83 -3.85 8.04
N ASP A 38 -2.19 -3.46 9.27
CA ASP A 38 -1.88 -2.12 9.78
C ASP A 38 -0.37 -1.90 9.88
N GLN A 39 0.38 -2.89 10.42
CA GLN A 39 1.83 -2.81 10.48
C GLN A 39 2.48 -2.74 9.08
N ALA A 40 1.92 -3.47 8.11
CA ALA A 40 2.40 -3.43 6.73
C ALA A 40 2.15 -2.07 6.08
N LYS A 41 1.02 -1.42 6.37
CA LYS A 41 0.72 -0.06 5.90
C LYS A 41 1.68 0.96 6.50
N GLU A 42 1.93 0.92 7.81
CA GLU A 42 2.90 1.81 8.46
C GLU A 42 4.31 1.63 7.89
N THR A 43 4.73 0.38 7.70
CA THR A 43 6.06 0.09 7.13
C THR A 43 6.17 0.61 5.69
N ALA A 44 5.11 0.45 4.89
CA ALA A 44 5.07 0.97 3.53
C ALA A 44 5.04 2.50 3.50
N PHE A 45 4.32 3.15 4.42
CA PHE A 45 4.29 4.60 4.57
C PHE A 45 5.69 5.14 4.85
N ASP A 46 6.38 4.58 5.85
CA ASP A 46 7.73 5.00 6.21
C ASP A 46 8.73 4.82 5.06
N ALA A 47 8.58 3.76 4.27
CA ALA A 47 9.42 3.52 3.11
C ALA A 47 9.19 4.58 2.02
N GLN A 48 7.93 4.92 1.72
CA GLN A 48 7.57 5.92 0.73
C GLN A 48 7.98 7.34 1.16
N VAL A 49 7.83 7.69 2.43
CA VAL A 49 8.31 8.97 2.97
C VAL A 49 9.82 9.13 2.75
N ARG A 50 10.60 8.07 3.01
CA ARG A 50 12.05 8.08 2.78
C ARG A 50 12.40 8.21 1.30
N GLU A 51 11.65 7.55 0.42
CA GLU A 51 11.81 7.65 -1.03
C GLU A 51 11.56 9.08 -1.52
N LEU A 52 10.45 9.69 -1.10
CA LEU A 52 10.11 11.08 -1.42
C LEU A 52 11.17 12.06 -0.90
N HIS A 53 11.65 11.88 0.33
CA HIS A 53 12.70 12.70 0.89
C HIS A 53 14.02 12.56 0.11
N GLN A 54 14.38 11.36 -0.34
CA GLN A 54 15.57 11.15 -1.18
C GLN A 54 15.44 11.85 -2.53
N ALA A 55 14.27 11.79 -3.16
CA ALA A 55 14.00 12.50 -4.41
C ALA A 55 14.10 14.03 -4.22
N ALA A 56 13.55 14.57 -3.13
CA ALA A 56 13.64 15.98 -2.76
C ALA A 56 15.09 16.42 -2.50
N GLN A 57 15.88 15.59 -1.80
CA GLN A 57 17.30 15.86 -1.56
C GLN A 57 18.10 15.91 -2.86
N LEU A 58 17.79 15.02 -3.79
CA LEU A 58 18.46 14.96 -5.08
C LEU A 58 18.09 16.17 -5.96
N HIS A 59 16.83 16.61 -5.89
CA HIS A 59 16.39 17.88 -6.50
C HIS A 59 17.20 19.07 -6.00
N LEU A 60 17.33 19.26 -4.68
CA LEU A 60 18.15 20.35 -4.11
C LEU A 60 19.62 20.25 -4.54
N THR A 61 20.20 19.04 -4.52
CA THR A 61 21.60 18.80 -4.89
C THR A 61 21.87 19.11 -6.37
N SER A 62 20.87 18.92 -7.24
CA SER A 62 20.97 19.22 -8.67
C SER A 62 20.87 20.71 -9.01
N GLY A 63 20.71 21.58 -8.01
CA GLY A 63 20.48 23.02 -8.18
C GLY A 63 18.99 23.40 -8.25
N GLY A 64 18.11 22.46 -7.89
CA GLY A 64 16.70 22.73 -7.63
C GLY A 64 16.54 23.72 -6.48
N LYS A 65 15.54 24.59 -6.62
CA LYS A 65 15.09 25.53 -5.58
C LYS A 65 13.81 25.03 -4.93
N ASP A 66 13.37 25.74 -3.92
CA ASP A 66 12.11 25.52 -3.20
C ASP A 66 10.96 25.17 -4.13
N ALA A 67 10.22 24.15 -3.73
CA ALA A 67 9.18 23.51 -4.54
C ALA A 67 8.15 22.85 -3.62
N VAL A 68 6.91 22.81 -4.09
CA VAL A 68 5.84 22.02 -3.49
C VAL A 68 5.44 20.98 -4.52
N TRP A 69 5.47 19.71 -4.13
CA TRP A 69 5.04 18.58 -4.95
C TRP A 69 3.80 17.95 -4.31
N ALA A 70 2.68 18.00 -5.03
CA ALA A 70 1.42 17.40 -4.62
C ALA A 70 0.65 16.84 -5.84
N PRO A 71 1.27 15.96 -6.66
CA PRO A 71 0.57 15.31 -7.76
C PRO A 71 -0.49 14.33 -7.26
N THR A 72 -1.27 13.81 -8.21
CA THR A 72 -2.28 12.79 -7.89
C THR A 72 -1.59 11.49 -7.47
N PRO A 73 -2.10 10.76 -6.45
CA PRO A 73 -1.60 9.44 -6.10
C PRO A 73 -1.52 8.49 -7.30
N GLY A 74 -0.36 7.87 -7.50
CA GLY A 74 -0.13 6.95 -8.61
C GLY A 74 0.12 7.61 -9.97
N GLU A 75 0.21 8.93 -10.04
CA GLU A 75 0.56 9.65 -11.27
C GLU A 75 1.95 9.23 -11.78
N LYS A 76 2.08 9.06 -13.10
CA LYS A 76 3.33 8.60 -13.73
C LYS A 76 4.12 9.77 -14.28
N ALA A 77 5.45 9.67 -14.21
CA ALA A 77 6.32 10.59 -14.93
C ALA A 77 6.00 10.55 -16.44
N GLY A 78 5.73 11.71 -17.02
CA GLY A 78 5.45 11.94 -18.44
C GLY A 78 4.02 12.41 -18.74
N THR A 79 3.10 12.48 -17.77
CA THR A 79 1.79 13.11 -17.94
C THR A 79 1.86 14.59 -17.53
N PRO A 80 1.77 15.56 -18.47
CA PRO A 80 1.85 16.97 -18.13
C PRO A 80 0.48 17.45 -17.64
N THR A 81 0.24 17.34 -16.34
CA THR A 81 -0.97 17.83 -15.68
C THR A 81 -0.58 19.03 -14.83
N ALA A 82 -0.76 20.24 -15.39
CA ALA A 82 -0.66 21.56 -14.75
C ALA A 82 0.42 21.78 -13.67
N ALA A 83 1.41 22.59 -14.02
CA ALA A 83 2.62 22.99 -13.27
C ALA A 83 3.83 22.10 -13.56
N HIS A 84 4.98 22.75 -13.61
CA HIS A 84 6.28 22.18 -13.97
C HIS A 84 6.78 21.33 -12.79
N GLU A 85 6.15 20.18 -12.55
CA GLU A 85 6.46 19.37 -11.39
C GLU A 85 7.82 18.67 -11.58
N THR A 86 8.83 19.17 -10.87
CA THR A 86 10.23 18.72 -11.03
C THR A 86 10.49 17.33 -10.47
N TRP A 87 9.56 16.75 -9.70
CA TRP A 87 9.70 15.41 -9.12
C TRP A 87 9.83 14.32 -10.19
N MET A 88 9.27 14.52 -11.37
CA MET A 88 9.26 13.54 -12.48
C MET A 88 10.67 13.21 -13.00
N ASN A 89 11.66 14.05 -12.71
CA ASN A 89 13.06 13.78 -13.05
C ASN A 89 13.70 12.75 -12.10
N TRP A 90 13.09 12.52 -10.95
CA TRP A 90 13.66 11.75 -9.84
C TRP A 90 12.81 10.54 -9.45
N LEU A 91 11.51 10.56 -9.75
CA LEU A 91 10.58 9.45 -9.51
C LEU A 91 9.90 9.04 -10.82
N GLU A 92 9.76 7.74 -11.05
CA GLU A 92 9.01 7.19 -12.20
C GLU A 92 7.49 7.31 -11.99
N ARG A 93 7.04 7.27 -10.73
CA ARG A 93 5.64 7.31 -10.35
C ARG A 93 5.51 7.89 -8.94
N TRP A 94 4.48 8.70 -8.73
CA TRP A 94 4.15 9.20 -7.40
C TRP A 94 3.59 8.07 -6.52
N PRO A 95 4.13 7.87 -5.31
CA PRO A 95 3.64 6.86 -4.40
C PRO A 95 2.22 7.17 -3.93
N GLU A 96 1.50 6.12 -3.55
CA GLU A 96 0.18 6.22 -2.94
C GLU A 96 0.31 5.89 -1.47
N ASN A 97 -0.15 6.81 -0.62
CA ASN A 97 -0.09 6.69 0.82
C ASN A 97 -0.95 5.48 1.27
N PRO A 98 -0.36 4.48 1.94
CA PRO A 98 -1.10 3.32 2.40
C PRO A 98 -1.98 3.61 3.64
N LEU A 99 -1.85 4.81 4.22
CA LEU A 99 -2.71 5.35 5.27
C LEU A 99 -3.90 6.11 4.66
N GLU A 100 -4.77 6.68 5.50
CA GLU A 100 -5.99 7.34 5.03
C GLU A 100 -5.68 8.49 4.04
N ASN A 101 -6.53 8.60 3.01
CA ASN A 101 -6.53 9.60 1.92
C ASN A 101 -5.53 9.42 0.77
N GLY A 102 -4.57 8.47 0.83
CA GLY A 102 -3.78 8.09 -0.36
C GLY A 102 -2.78 9.14 -0.86
N GLU A 103 -2.82 10.36 -0.33
CA GLU A 103 -2.05 11.51 -0.80
C GLU A 103 -0.78 11.77 0.02
N PHE A 104 0.23 12.31 -0.66
CA PHE A 104 1.45 12.88 -0.08
C PHE A 104 1.65 14.28 -0.62
N VAL A 105 2.16 15.15 0.25
CA VAL A 105 2.66 16.48 -0.10
C VAL A 105 4.10 16.57 0.33
N VAL A 106 4.97 17.01 -0.58
CA VAL A 106 6.37 17.30 -0.28
C VAL A 106 6.57 18.80 -0.40
N GLU A 107 7.00 19.43 0.67
CA GLU A 107 7.32 20.84 0.74
C GLU A 107 8.82 21.02 0.95
N ILE A 108 9.44 21.83 0.09
CA ILE A 108 10.85 22.16 0.14
C ILE A 108 10.94 23.67 0.33
N GLU A 109 11.37 24.12 1.51
CA GLU A 109 11.49 25.53 1.88
C GLU A 109 12.85 25.78 2.54
N ASP A 110 13.63 26.74 2.03
CA ASP A 110 14.95 27.11 2.56
C ASP A 110 15.92 25.92 2.73
N GLY A 111 15.78 24.89 1.90
CA GLY A 111 16.58 23.66 1.97
C GLY A 111 16.16 22.66 3.05
N ASN A 112 15.08 22.92 3.77
CA ASN A 112 14.39 21.92 4.59
C ASN A 112 13.40 21.13 3.72
N ILE A 113 13.33 19.81 3.94
CA ILE A 113 12.42 18.91 3.22
C ILE A 113 11.41 18.40 4.24
N GLU A 114 10.14 18.71 4.01
CA GLU A 114 9.02 18.18 4.79
C GLU A 114 8.14 17.30 3.89
N VAL A 115 7.91 16.06 4.33
CA VAL A 115 7.02 15.12 3.65
C VAL A 115 5.85 14.87 4.57
N MET A 116 4.66 15.28 4.13
CA MET A 116 3.43 15.20 4.91
C MET A 116 2.42 14.28 4.22
N PRO A 117 1.61 13.52 4.97
CA PRO A 117 0.40 12.92 4.39
C PRO A 117 -0.53 14.05 3.92
N GLY A 118 -1.12 13.89 2.73
CA GLY A 118 -2.11 14.81 2.17
C GLY A 118 -3.38 14.85 3.01
N ARG A 119 -4.20 15.89 2.81
CA ARG A 119 -5.39 16.17 3.63
C ARG A 119 -6.62 15.43 3.15
#